data_AF-A0A0M9VRC4-F1
#
_entry.id   AF-A0A0M9VRC4-F1
#
_cell.length_a   1.000
_cell.length_b   1.000
_cell.length_c   1.000
_cell.angle_alpha   90.00
_cell.angle_beta   90.00
_cell.angle_gamma   90.00
#
_symmetry.space_group_name_H-M   'P 1'
#
loop_
_entity.id
_entity.type
_entity.pdbx_description
1 polymer ?
#
loop_
_entity_poly.entity_id
_entity_poly.type
_entity_poly.pdbx_seq_one_letter_code
_entity_poly.pdbx_strand_id
1 'polypeptide(L)'
;MASQSTITSMAPTRWDAKVIGRQRLQRQLACLQAPHRCPEGVYLRPDAQDAFRFHGVVFVRTGSYAPGVFRFSIQFTMVDEQLALPTVFFPPILMHPIVEPATGRLNLLPYLATTSDKPGAADPDHPHFVQHLLTFLHDCFQPALLAELQQQWVLNDRMFHLFSADPSLFDRLAKQSATLSTSPLALYDTQSGSGVPGDMDVTVASSEDQPRLDSVMPFEPLRPSDVARIRDSLVL
;
A
#
# COMPACT_ATOMS: atom_id res chain seq x y z
N MET A 1 -62.19 6.25 -3.72
CA MET A 1 -61.16 5.97 -4.74
C MET A 1 -59.95 6.83 -4.40
N ALA A 2 -58.98 6.29 -3.68
CA ALA A 2 -57.75 6.98 -3.33
C ALA A 2 -56.59 6.23 -3.99
N SER A 3 -56.06 6.81 -5.06
CA SER A 3 -54.95 6.29 -5.84
C SER A 3 -53.67 6.42 -5.04
N GLN A 4 -53.12 5.30 -4.57
CA GLN A 4 -51.78 5.27 -3.98
C GLN A 4 -50.76 5.36 -5.10
N SER A 5 -50.08 6.51 -5.20
CA SER A 5 -48.92 6.69 -6.07
C SER A 5 -47.75 5.90 -5.49
N THR A 6 -47.49 4.73 -6.06
CA THR A 6 -46.29 3.93 -5.77
C THR A 6 -45.07 4.70 -6.27
N ILE A 7 -44.25 5.22 -5.34
CA ILE A 7 -42.95 5.78 -5.68
C ILE A 7 -42.05 4.59 -6.02
N THR A 8 -41.86 4.35 -7.31
CA THR A 8 -40.86 3.40 -7.83
C THR A 8 -39.48 3.94 -7.47
N SER A 9 -38.85 3.36 -6.43
CA SER A 9 -37.45 3.59 -6.10
C SER A 9 -36.59 3.11 -7.25
N MET A 10 -36.10 4.02 -8.09
CA MET A 10 -35.10 3.71 -9.11
C MET A 10 -33.81 3.27 -8.41
N ALA A 11 -33.26 2.13 -8.82
CA ALA A 11 -31.96 1.67 -8.35
C ALA A 11 -30.90 2.74 -8.67
N PRO A 12 -29.99 3.06 -7.73
CA PRO A 12 -28.94 4.03 -7.99
C PRO A 12 -28.12 3.60 -9.20
N THR A 13 -27.76 4.55 -10.03
CA THR A 13 -26.96 4.30 -11.23
C THR A 13 -25.55 3.95 -10.77
N ARG A 14 -24.81 3.10 -11.49
CA ARG A 14 -23.41 2.71 -11.15
C ARG A 14 -22.46 3.90 -10.90
N TRP A 15 -22.75 5.07 -11.46
CA TRP A 15 -22.01 6.31 -11.21
C TRP A 15 -22.25 6.89 -9.80
N ASP A 16 -23.45 6.71 -9.25
CA ASP A 16 -23.81 7.15 -7.90
C ASP A 16 -22.99 6.36 -6.85
N ALA A 17 -22.80 5.06 -7.06
CA ALA A 17 -21.99 4.17 -6.21
C ALA A 17 -20.56 4.67 -6.00
N LYS A 18 -19.88 5.01 -7.10
CA LYS A 18 -18.49 5.46 -7.06
C LYS A 18 -18.35 6.82 -6.37
N VAL A 19 -19.33 7.70 -6.56
CA VAL A 19 -19.37 9.00 -5.88
C VAL A 19 -19.53 8.81 -4.37
N ILE A 20 -20.45 7.94 -3.95
CA ILE A 20 -20.67 7.60 -2.55
C ILE A 20 -19.41 6.97 -1.94
N GLY A 21 -18.80 5.98 -2.61
CA GLY A 21 -17.56 5.35 -2.15
C GLY A 21 -16.42 6.36 -1.98
N ARG A 22 -16.25 7.28 -2.94
CA ARG A 22 -15.28 8.38 -2.84
C ARG A 22 -15.54 9.27 -1.63
N GLN A 23 -16.79 9.66 -1.39
CA GLN A 23 -17.15 10.49 -0.23
C GLN A 23 -16.83 9.77 1.10
N ARG A 24 -17.11 8.46 1.18
CA ARG A 24 -16.79 7.64 2.35
C ARG A 24 -15.28 7.58 2.59
N LEU A 25 -14.48 7.31 1.55
CA LEU A 25 -13.02 7.29 1.65
C LEU A 25 -12.44 8.66 2.03
N GLN A 26 -12.95 9.75 1.48
CA GLN A 26 -12.56 11.11 1.87
C GLN A 26 -12.85 11.41 3.34
N ARG A 27 -14.02 10.97 3.84
CA ARG A 27 -14.38 11.08 5.26
C ARG A 27 -13.41 10.30 6.13
N GLN A 28 -13.07 9.05 5.76
CA GLN A 28 -12.12 8.23 6.51
C GLN A 28 -10.73 8.89 6.55
N LEU A 29 -10.27 9.46 5.43
CA LEU A 29 -9.00 10.19 5.35
C LEU A 29 -9.01 11.45 6.25
N ALA A 30 -10.11 12.19 6.26
CA ALA A 30 -10.27 13.35 7.15
C ALA A 30 -10.23 12.94 8.63
N CYS A 31 -10.76 11.77 8.99
CA CYS A 31 -10.65 11.26 10.35
C CYS A 31 -9.19 11.04 10.77
N LEU A 32 -8.29 10.60 9.88
CA LEU A 32 -6.88 10.35 10.21
C LEU A 32 -6.12 11.62 10.65
N GLN A 33 -6.59 12.81 10.26
CA GLN A 33 -5.94 14.08 10.61
C GLN A 33 -6.10 14.44 12.09
N ALA A 34 -7.04 13.80 12.80
CA ALA A 34 -7.20 14.00 14.23
C ALA A 34 -5.98 13.44 15.00
N PRO A 35 -5.59 14.06 16.12
CA PRO A 35 -4.47 13.60 16.94
C PRO A 35 -4.64 12.12 17.34
N HIS A 36 -3.53 11.38 17.33
CA HIS A 36 -3.45 9.97 17.75
C HIS A 36 -4.31 8.97 16.94
N ARG A 37 -4.81 9.34 15.75
CA ARG A 37 -5.57 8.42 14.90
C ARG A 37 -4.73 7.68 13.87
N CYS A 38 -3.74 8.33 13.28
CA CYS A 38 -2.76 7.65 12.44
C CYS A 38 -1.65 7.07 13.32
N PRO A 39 -1.30 5.77 13.20
CA PRO A 39 -0.18 5.20 13.95
C PRO A 39 1.13 5.89 13.58
N GLU A 40 2.02 6.02 14.56
CA GLU A 40 3.32 6.65 14.33
C GLU A 40 4.15 5.83 13.33
N GLY A 41 4.88 6.51 12.45
CA GLY A 41 5.71 5.84 11.45
C GLY A 41 4.91 5.25 10.29
N VAL A 42 3.61 5.51 10.18
CA VAL A 42 2.81 5.19 8.99
C VAL A 42 2.33 6.48 8.34
N TYR A 43 2.52 6.58 7.03
CA TYR A 43 2.04 7.70 6.24
C TYR A 43 1.20 7.16 5.09
N LEU A 44 0.13 7.89 4.77
CA LEU A 44 -0.83 7.50 3.75
C LEU A 44 -1.21 8.72 2.93
N ARG A 45 -1.35 8.52 1.62
CA ARG A 45 -1.80 9.54 0.67
C ARG A 45 -2.75 8.90 -0.35
N PRO A 46 -3.86 9.56 -0.70
CA PRO A 46 -4.68 9.12 -1.83
C PRO A 46 -3.95 9.33 -3.16
N ASP A 47 -4.16 8.42 -4.11
CA ASP A 47 -3.68 8.58 -5.48
C ASP A 47 -4.33 9.80 -6.16
N ALA A 48 -3.58 10.41 -7.07
CA ALA A 48 -4.03 11.63 -7.76
C ALA A 48 -5.07 11.33 -8.86
N GLN A 49 -5.01 10.15 -9.46
CA GLN A 49 -5.85 9.73 -10.58
C GLN A 49 -6.99 8.81 -10.14
N ASP A 50 -6.76 7.95 -9.14
CA ASP A 50 -7.77 7.04 -8.60
C ASP A 50 -8.07 7.28 -7.12
N ALA A 51 -9.27 7.80 -6.83
CA ALA A 51 -9.72 8.01 -5.45
C ALA A 51 -9.90 6.70 -4.64
N PHE A 52 -9.93 5.54 -5.31
CA PHE A 52 -10.00 4.20 -4.70
C PHE A 52 -8.63 3.53 -4.55
N ARG A 53 -7.53 4.22 -4.88
CA ARG A 53 -6.18 3.74 -4.65
C ARG A 53 -5.45 4.68 -3.69
N PHE A 54 -4.92 4.14 -2.60
CA PHE A 54 -4.07 4.89 -1.68
C PHE A 54 -2.66 4.33 -1.69
N HIS A 55 -1.68 5.20 -1.57
CA HIS A 55 -0.26 4.85 -1.43
C HIS A 55 0.22 5.24 -0.05
N GLY A 56 1.01 4.38 0.57
CA GLY A 56 1.52 4.60 1.90
C GLY A 56 2.92 4.06 2.10
N VAL A 57 3.48 4.40 3.25
CA VAL A 57 4.78 3.91 3.70
C VAL A 57 4.71 3.64 5.20
N VAL A 58 5.27 2.51 5.61
CA VAL A 58 5.49 2.15 7.02
C VAL A 58 6.98 2.11 7.32
N PHE A 59 7.36 2.86 8.35
CA PHE A 59 8.70 2.93 8.89
C PHE A 59 8.82 1.97 10.07
N VAL A 60 9.48 0.84 9.84
CA VAL A 60 9.70 -0.17 10.88
C VAL A 60 10.99 0.15 11.62
N ARG A 61 10.87 0.49 12.90
CA ARG A 61 11.98 0.95 13.75
C ARG A 61 12.48 -0.11 14.74
N THR A 62 11.71 -1.18 14.95
CA THR A 62 11.97 -2.25 15.91
C THR A 62 11.70 -3.63 15.30
N GLY A 63 12.29 -4.68 15.89
CA GLY A 63 12.12 -6.06 15.42
C GLY A 63 12.99 -6.43 14.21
N SER A 64 12.73 -7.62 13.63
CA SER A 64 13.56 -8.19 12.56
C SER A 64 13.53 -7.43 11.24
N TYR A 65 12.52 -6.60 11.03
CA TYR A 65 12.37 -5.79 9.82
C TYR A 65 12.94 -4.37 9.96
N ALA A 66 13.61 -4.06 11.07
CA ALA A 66 14.21 -2.75 11.32
C ALA A 66 15.69 -2.67 10.89
N PRO A 67 16.16 -1.50 10.42
CA PRO A 67 15.38 -0.33 10.01
C PRO A 67 14.83 -0.52 8.59
N GLY A 68 13.49 -0.54 8.45
CA GLY A 68 12.83 -0.81 7.16
C GLY A 68 11.90 0.32 6.74
N VAL A 69 11.84 0.59 5.44
CA VAL A 69 10.95 1.59 4.83
C VAL A 69 10.08 0.90 3.79
N PHE A 70 8.96 0.32 4.22
CA PHE A 70 8.12 -0.50 3.34
C PHE A 70 6.99 0.34 2.76
N ARG A 71 7.04 0.52 1.45
CA ARG A 71 5.95 1.14 0.66
C ARG A 71 4.81 0.14 0.54
N PHE A 72 3.58 0.62 0.49
CA PHE A 72 2.42 -0.22 0.21
C PHE A 72 1.36 0.56 -0.56
N SER A 73 0.49 -0.17 -1.27
CA SER A 73 -0.69 0.39 -1.91
C SER A 73 -1.95 -0.32 -1.42
N ILE A 74 -3.01 0.43 -1.20
CA ILE A 74 -4.33 -0.07 -0.83
C ILE A 74 -5.26 0.18 -2.02
N GLN A 75 -5.87 -0.87 -2.55
CA GLN A 75 -6.88 -0.79 -3.60
C GLN A 75 -8.25 -1.13 -3.02
N PHE A 76 -9.13 -0.14 -3.03
CA PHE A 76 -10.53 -0.27 -2.66
C PHE A 76 -11.38 -0.65 -3.88
N THR A 77 -12.46 -1.39 -3.62
CA THR A 77 -13.45 -1.77 -4.64
C THR A 77 -14.85 -1.61 -4.07
N MET A 78 -15.83 -1.39 -4.95
CA MET A 78 -17.24 -1.31 -4.57
C MET A 78 -17.98 -2.58 -5.01
N VAL A 79 -18.80 -3.13 -4.12
CA VAL A 79 -19.73 -4.24 -4.40
C VAL A 79 -21.08 -3.83 -3.84
N ASP A 80 -22.14 -3.87 -4.65
CA ASP A 80 -23.51 -3.54 -4.24
C ASP A 80 -23.63 -2.22 -3.43
N GLU A 81 -23.05 -1.12 -3.94
CA GLU A 81 -23.05 0.21 -3.31
C GLU A 81 -22.30 0.32 -1.96
N GLN A 82 -21.55 -0.71 -1.59
CA GLN A 82 -20.75 -0.79 -0.36
C GLN A 82 -19.26 -0.93 -0.67
N LEU A 83 -18.42 -0.39 0.21
CA LEU A 83 -16.99 -0.65 0.13
C LEU A 83 -16.73 -2.11 0.49
N ALA A 84 -16.07 -2.84 -0.40
CA ALA A 84 -15.57 -4.17 -0.10
C ALA A 84 -14.21 -4.09 0.61
N LEU A 85 -13.82 -5.19 1.25
CA LEU A 85 -12.52 -5.29 1.89
C LEU A 85 -11.41 -5.00 0.86
N PRO A 86 -10.54 -4.00 1.10
CA PRO A 86 -9.54 -3.63 0.12
C PRO A 86 -8.47 -4.70 -0.01
N THR A 87 -7.73 -4.63 -1.11
CA THR A 87 -6.50 -5.41 -1.27
C THR A 87 -5.30 -4.53 -0.96
N VAL A 88 -4.33 -5.07 -0.22
CA VAL A 88 -3.10 -4.36 0.13
C VAL A 88 -1.92 -5.08 -0.52
N PHE A 89 -1.04 -4.30 -1.15
CA PHE A 89 0.14 -4.81 -1.82
C PHE A 89 1.38 -4.11 -1.28
N PHE A 90 2.43 -4.90 -1.08
CA PHE A 90 3.79 -4.44 -0.89
C PHE A 90 4.61 -4.71 -2.16
N PRO A 91 5.69 -3.96 -2.42
CA PRO A 91 6.63 -4.34 -3.45
C PRO A 91 7.17 -5.77 -3.21
N PRO A 92 7.37 -6.59 -4.26
CA PRO A 92 7.75 -8.00 -4.15
C PRO A 92 9.20 -8.24 -3.67
N ILE A 93 9.79 -7.25 -3.00
CA ILE A 93 11.07 -7.34 -2.28
C ILE A 93 10.89 -7.69 -0.81
N LEU A 94 9.65 -7.62 -0.29
CA LEU A 94 9.33 -7.91 1.11
C LEU A 94 9.14 -9.42 1.33
N MET A 95 10.06 -10.04 2.06
CA MET A 95 9.91 -11.42 2.52
C MET A 95 9.21 -11.43 3.88
N HIS A 96 7.90 -11.67 3.90
CA HIS A 96 7.09 -11.68 5.13
C HIS A 96 6.14 -12.89 5.19
N PRO A 97 5.88 -13.52 6.36
CA PRO A 97 5.04 -14.71 6.47
C PRO A 97 3.63 -14.58 5.87
N ILE A 98 2.98 -13.43 6.05
CA ILE A 98 1.61 -13.16 5.57
C ILE A 98 1.54 -12.36 4.26
N VAL A 99 2.67 -12.22 3.56
CA VAL A 99 2.72 -11.55 2.24
C VAL A 99 3.09 -12.59 1.18
N GLU A 100 2.33 -12.61 0.09
CA GLU A 100 2.56 -13.50 -1.05
C GLU A 100 3.84 -13.09 -1.80
N PRO A 101 4.86 -13.98 -1.91
CA PRO A 101 6.16 -13.59 -2.48
C PRO A 101 6.11 -13.16 -3.96
N ALA A 102 5.17 -13.73 -4.73
CA ALA A 102 5.09 -13.50 -6.16
C ALA A 102 4.41 -12.17 -6.52
N THR A 103 3.37 -11.80 -5.77
CA THR A 103 2.51 -10.64 -6.07
C THR A 103 2.71 -9.48 -5.11
N GLY A 104 3.28 -9.75 -3.93
CA GLY A 104 3.34 -8.79 -2.83
C GLY A 104 2.02 -8.56 -2.10
N ARG A 105 0.98 -9.35 -2.41
CA ARG A 105 -0.34 -9.24 -1.77
C ARG A 105 -0.28 -9.63 -0.30
N LEU A 106 -0.80 -8.78 0.57
CA LEU A 106 -0.95 -9.03 1.99
C LEU A 106 -2.23 -9.83 2.29
N ASN A 107 -2.13 -10.82 3.18
CA ASN A 107 -3.29 -11.49 3.73
C ASN A 107 -3.97 -10.63 4.80
N LEU A 108 -5.26 -10.34 4.62
CA LEU A 108 -6.07 -9.61 5.62
C LEU A 108 -6.83 -10.54 6.58
N LEU A 109 -6.69 -11.87 6.48
CA LEU A 109 -7.30 -12.77 7.47
C LEU A 109 -6.83 -12.50 8.92
N PRO A 110 -5.54 -12.24 9.21
CA PRO A 110 -5.12 -11.81 10.55
C PRO A 110 -5.80 -10.52 11.00
N TYR A 111 -5.99 -9.55 10.11
CA TYR A 111 -6.67 -8.30 10.43
C TYR A 111 -8.10 -8.55 10.89
N LEU A 112 -8.86 -9.34 10.12
CA LEU A 112 -10.24 -9.68 10.45
C LEU A 112 -10.35 -10.45 11.76
N ALA A 113 -9.41 -11.36 12.02
CA ALA A 113 -9.38 -12.14 13.26
C ALA A 113 -9.08 -11.25 14.48
N THR A 114 -8.03 -10.44 14.40
CA THR A 114 -7.55 -9.60 15.52
C THR A 114 -8.42 -8.38 15.80
N THR A 115 -9.22 -7.95 14.81
CA THR A 115 -10.13 -6.80 14.99
C THR A 115 -11.58 -7.20 15.25
N SER A 116 -11.87 -8.50 15.37
CA SER A 116 -13.23 -9.02 15.57
C SER A 116 -13.92 -8.47 16.83
N ASP A 117 -13.14 -8.16 17.88
CA ASP A 117 -13.64 -7.58 19.13
C ASP A 117 -14.02 -6.08 19.01
N LYS A 118 -13.59 -5.40 17.94
CA LYS A 118 -13.84 -3.97 17.73
C LYS A 118 -15.05 -3.78 16.81
N PRO A 119 -16.17 -3.20 17.29
CA PRO A 119 -17.36 -3.05 16.48
C PRO A 119 -17.10 -2.16 15.26
N GLY A 120 -17.48 -2.65 14.08
CA GLY A 120 -17.33 -1.92 12.81
C GLY A 120 -15.91 -1.85 12.26
N ALA A 121 -14.89 -2.39 12.95
CA ALA A 121 -13.52 -2.31 12.44
C ALA A 121 -13.29 -3.17 11.19
N ALA A 122 -14.00 -4.30 11.06
CA ALA A 122 -13.97 -5.13 9.86
C ALA A 122 -14.83 -4.58 8.70
N ASP A 123 -15.70 -3.59 8.96
CA ASP A 123 -16.59 -2.99 7.97
C ASP A 123 -15.85 -1.87 7.19
N PRO A 124 -15.60 -2.04 5.88
CA PRO A 124 -14.91 -1.04 5.07
C PRO A 124 -15.63 0.30 4.95
N ASP A 125 -16.95 0.35 5.17
CA ASP A 125 -17.72 1.60 5.17
C ASP A 125 -17.63 2.36 6.50
N HIS A 126 -17.08 1.73 7.55
CA HIS A 126 -16.96 2.35 8.86
C HIS A 126 -15.99 3.56 8.85
N PRO A 127 -16.31 4.70 9.50
CA PRO A 127 -15.48 5.92 9.46
C PRO A 127 -14.04 5.76 9.97
N HIS A 128 -13.76 4.71 10.74
CA HIS A 128 -12.44 4.42 11.31
C HIS A 128 -11.77 3.18 10.70
N PHE A 129 -12.34 2.61 9.64
CA PHE A 129 -11.79 1.42 8.99
C PHE A 129 -10.32 1.63 8.55
N VAL A 130 -10.02 2.68 7.77
CA VAL A 130 -8.65 2.96 7.35
C VAL A 130 -7.71 3.14 8.55
N GLN A 131 -8.15 3.78 9.65
CA GLN A 131 -7.34 3.88 10.86
C GLN A 131 -6.95 2.49 11.40
N HIS A 132 -7.93 1.60 11.55
CA HIS A 132 -7.70 0.24 12.05
C HIS A 132 -6.80 -0.56 11.11
N LEU A 133 -7.00 -0.43 9.80
CA LEU A 133 -6.16 -1.04 8.79
C LEU A 133 -4.71 -0.54 8.89
N LEU A 134 -4.49 0.77 9.03
CA LEU A 134 -3.13 1.33 9.18
C LEU A 134 -2.46 0.85 10.46
N THR A 135 -3.19 0.73 11.57
CA THR A 135 -2.66 0.14 12.81
C THR A 135 -2.22 -1.30 12.58
N PHE A 136 -3.02 -2.11 11.88
CA PHE A 136 -2.65 -3.47 11.52
C PHE A 136 -1.42 -3.53 10.60
N LEU A 137 -1.31 -2.63 9.62
CA LEU A 137 -0.13 -2.55 8.73
C LEU A 137 1.16 -2.17 9.47
N HIS A 138 1.04 -1.43 10.57
CA HIS A 138 2.16 -1.21 11.47
C HIS A 138 2.47 -2.46 12.29
N ASP A 139 1.44 -3.08 12.86
CA ASP A 139 1.59 -4.18 13.82
C ASP A 139 2.03 -5.48 13.17
N CYS A 140 1.81 -5.66 11.86
CA CYS A 140 2.23 -6.87 11.15
C CYS A 140 3.74 -7.11 11.14
N PHE A 141 4.54 -6.07 11.36
CA PHE A 141 5.99 -6.17 11.51
C PHE A 141 6.44 -6.40 12.95
N GLN A 142 5.53 -6.29 13.93
CA GLN A 142 5.88 -6.36 15.35
C GLN A 142 6.02 -7.82 15.80
N PRO A 143 6.95 -8.11 16.73
CA PRO A 143 7.17 -9.46 17.23
C PRO A 143 5.92 -10.10 17.85
N ALA A 144 5.06 -9.28 18.46
CA ALA A 144 3.82 -9.74 19.09
C ALA A 144 2.88 -10.40 18.06
N LEU A 145 2.61 -9.73 16.94
CA LEU A 145 1.73 -10.30 15.91
C LEU A 145 2.39 -11.48 15.20
N LEU A 146 3.70 -11.42 14.93
CA LEU A 146 4.46 -12.51 14.31
C LEU A 146 4.42 -13.80 15.15
N ALA A 147 4.46 -13.69 16.48
CA ALA A 147 4.39 -14.81 17.41
C ALA A 147 3.01 -15.49 17.45
N GLU A 148 1.94 -14.75 17.16
CA GLU A 148 0.55 -15.24 17.22
C GLU A 148 0.02 -15.75 15.87
N LEU A 149 0.85 -15.69 14.82
CA LEU A 149 0.45 -16.10 13.47
C LEU A 149 -0.03 -17.55 13.42
N GLN A 150 -1.17 -17.76 12.76
CA GLN A 150 -1.75 -19.06 12.50
C GLN A 150 -1.41 -19.53 11.08
N GLN A 151 -1.24 -20.83 10.87
CA GLN A 151 -0.89 -21.42 9.56
C GLN A 151 -1.85 -20.99 8.45
N GLN A 152 -3.15 -20.88 8.75
CA GLN A 152 -4.19 -20.45 7.78
C GLN A 152 -4.03 -19.01 7.27
N TRP A 153 -3.21 -18.19 7.93
CA TRP A 153 -2.95 -16.81 7.52
C TRP A 153 -1.70 -16.65 6.67
N VAL A 154 -0.85 -17.68 6.63
CA VAL A 154 0.46 -17.63 6.00
C VAL A 154 0.30 -17.70 4.48
N LEU A 155 0.95 -16.79 3.77
CA LEU A 155 1.09 -16.81 2.30
C LEU A 155 2.53 -17.13 1.86
N ASN A 156 3.47 -17.15 2.81
CA ASN A 156 4.86 -17.51 2.61
C ASN A 156 5.28 -18.53 3.68
N ASP A 157 5.01 -19.80 3.40
CA ASP A 157 5.33 -20.92 4.29
C ASP A 157 6.80 -20.97 4.67
N ARG A 158 7.70 -20.55 3.77
CA ARG A 158 9.14 -20.52 4.04
C ARG A 158 9.46 -19.57 5.18
N MET A 159 8.95 -18.34 5.14
CA MET A 159 9.20 -17.36 6.20
C MET A 159 8.56 -17.78 7.52
N PHE A 160 7.36 -18.36 7.49
CA PHE A 160 6.70 -18.86 8.69
C PHE A 160 7.48 -20.03 9.34
N HIS A 161 7.90 -21.01 8.55
CA HIS A 161 8.71 -22.12 9.05
C HIS A 161 10.06 -21.66 9.61
N LEU A 162 10.73 -20.72 8.92
CA LEU A 162 12.00 -20.16 9.38
C LEU A 162 11.85 -19.43 10.72
N PHE A 163 10.72 -18.74 10.94
CA PHE A 163 10.48 -18.03 12.19
C PHE A 163 10.53 -18.98 13.41
N SER A 164 10.01 -20.21 13.29
CA SER A 164 10.05 -21.20 14.37
C SER A 164 11.32 -22.06 14.38
N ALA A 165 11.82 -22.47 13.21
CA ALA A 165 12.90 -23.44 13.10
C ALA A 165 14.31 -22.83 13.13
N ASP A 166 14.51 -21.68 12.47
CA ASP A 166 15.78 -20.96 12.43
C ASP A 166 15.56 -19.44 12.45
N PRO A 167 15.35 -18.87 13.65
CA PRO A 167 15.15 -17.43 13.83
C PRO A 167 16.31 -16.59 13.29
N SER A 168 17.53 -17.14 13.26
CA SER A 168 18.71 -16.43 12.78
C SER A 168 18.67 -16.21 11.27
N LEU A 169 18.23 -17.22 10.52
CA LEU A 169 18.04 -17.12 9.08
C LEU A 169 16.83 -16.25 8.74
N PHE A 170 15.73 -16.38 9.49
CA PHE A 170 14.59 -15.48 9.36
C PHE A 170 15.01 -14.01 9.49
N ASP A 171 15.76 -13.68 10.54
CA ASP A 171 16.22 -12.31 10.81
C ASP A 171 17.14 -11.79 9.70
N ARG A 172 18.01 -12.63 9.12
CA ARG A 172 18.83 -12.25 7.96
C ARG A 172 17.98 -11.91 6.72
N LEU A 173 16.93 -12.69 6.42
CA LEU A 173 16.05 -12.44 5.28
C LEU A 173 15.17 -11.20 5.49
N ALA A 174 14.67 -11.01 6.71
CA ALA A 174 13.94 -9.80 7.09
C ALA A 174 14.82 -8.54 6.96
N LYS A 175 16.08 -8.60 7.43
CA LYS A 175 17.08 -7.54 7.26
C LYS A 175 17.46 -7.29 5.80
N GLN A 176 17.54 -8.33 4.98
CA GLN A 176 17.74 -8.17 3.54
C GLN A 176 16.57 -7.40 2.93
N SER A 177 15.32 -7.72 3.29
CA SER A 177 14.14 -6.99 2.84
C SER A 177 14.18 -5.51 3.27
N ALA A 178 14.62 -5.24 4.50
CA ALA A 178 14.79 -3.88 5.02
C ALA A 178 15.92 -3.10 4.29
N THR A 179 17.01 -3.78 3.96
CA THR A 179 18.12 -3.19 3.19
C THR A 179 17.69 -2.85 1.76
N LEU A 180 16.90 -3.73 1.13
CA LEU A 180 16.37 -3.48 -0.21
C LEU A 180 15.37 -2.33 -0.21
N SER A 181 14.52 -2.24 0.82
CA SER A 181 13.49 -1.19 0.91
C SER A 181 14.06 0.22 1.13
N THR A 182 15.27 0.32 1.67
CA THR A 182 16.02 1.57 1.84
C THR A 182 16.97 1.88 0.68
N SER A 183 17.06 1.00 -0.32
CA SER A 183 17.93 1.21 -1.48
C SER A 183 17.44 2.39 -2.33
N PRO A 184 18.36 3.11 -3.02
CA PRO A 184 17.97 4.20 -3.93
C PRO A 184 16.99 3.75 -5.01
N LEU A 185 17.14 2.51 -5.50
CA LEU A 185 16.18 1.91 -6.43
C LEU A 185 14.80 1.85 -5.80
N ALA A 186 14.63 1.26 -4.61
CA ALA A 186 13.31 1.17 -3.98
C ALA A 186 12.71 2.54 -3.60
N LEU A 187 13.53 3.51 -3.19
CA LEU A 187 13.05 4.83 -2.76
C LEU A 187 12.68 5.75 -3.93
N TYR A 188 13.50 5.75 -4.99
CA TYR A 188 13.35 6.63 -6.14
C TYR A 188 12.75 5.95 -7.37
N ASP A 189 12.35 4.69 -7.28
CA ASP A 189 11.64 4.03 -8.36
C ASP A 189 10.33 4.78 -8.65
N THR A 190 10.25 5.27 -9.88
CA THR A 190 9.10 5.95 -10.45
C THR A 190 8.04 4.95 -10.93
N GLN A 191 8.40 3.68 -11.10
CA GLN A 191 7.50 2.60 -11.53
C GLN A 191 6.80 1.91 -10.34
N SER A 192 7.37 1.98 -9.14
CA SER A 192 6.82 1.35 -7.92
C SER A 192 6.01 2.32 -7.03
N GLY A 193 5.28 3.25 -7.64
CA GLY A 193 4.15 3.92 -6.98
C GLY A 193 4.48 4.93 -5.88
N SER A 194 5.44 5.85 -6.07
CA SER A 194 5.38 7.15 -5.36
C SER A 194 6.13 8.33 -6.02
N GLY A 195 6.55 8.23 -7.28
CA GLY A 195 7.22 9.32 -7.99
C GLY A 195 6.52 9.68 -9.30
N VAL A 196 5.48 10.53 -9.26
CA VAL A 196 4.73 11.00 -10.45
C VAL A 196 5.66 11.80 -11.39
N PRO A 197 5.55 11.75 -12.75
CA PRO A 197 4.45 11.23 -13.57
C PRO A 197 4.79 10.05 -14.51
N GLY A 198 3.80 9.17 -14.71
CA GLY A 198 3.86 7.99 -15.59
C GLY A 198 3.48 6.67 -14.91
N ASP A 199 2.61 6.72 -13.90
CA ASP A 199 2.22 5.57 -13.08
C ASP A 199 1.68 4.45 -14.00
N MET A 200 2.48 3.42 -14.22
CA MET A 200 2.05 2.23 -14.95
C MET A 200 1.17 1.42 -14.01
N ASP A 201 -0.10 1.30 -14.37
CA ASP A 201 -1.02 0.43 -13.67
C ASP A 201 -0.61 -1.03 -13.90
N VAL A 202 0.08 -1.63 -12.93
CA VAL A 202 0.54 -3.04 -12.97
C VAL A 202 -0.63 -4.03 -13.06
N THR A 203 -1.88 -3.56 -12.92
CA THR A 203 -3.09 -4.36 -13.10
C THR A 203 -3.59 -4.41 -14.55
N VAL A 204 -3.03 -3.59 -15.45
CA VAL A 204 -3.38 -3.55 -16.87
C VAL A 204 -2.29 -4.28 -17.67
N ALA A 205 -2.68 -5.34 -18.38
CA ALA A 205 -1.78 -6.01 -19.32
C ALA A 205 -1.28 -4.98 -20.35
N SER A 206 0.04 -4.89 -20.52
CA SER A 206 0.70 -3.94 -21.42
C SER A 206 0.17 -4.08 -22.85
N SER A 207 -0.70 -3.15 -23.26
CA SER A 207 -0.99 -2.94 -24.67
C SER A 207 0.17 -2.16 -25.27
N GLU A 208 0.79 -2.70 -26.33
CA GLU A 208 2.02 -2.23 -26.99
C GLU A 208 1.97 -0.81 -27.61
N ASP A 209 0.93 -0.01 -27.33
CA ASP A 209 0.62 1.21 -28.08
C ASP A 209 0.35 2.41 -27.17
N GLN A 210 1.21 2.61 -26.16
CA GLN A 210 1.15 3.78 -25.29
C GLN A 210 2.16 4.84 -25.76
N PRO A 211 1.74 6.10 -25.98
CA PRO A 211 2.62 7.13 -26.50
C PRO A 211 3.76 7.40 -25.50
N ARG A 212 5.01 7.27 -25.98
CA ARG A 212 6.19 7.68 -25.22
C ARG A 212 6.06 9.17 -24.90
N LEU A 213 5.83 9.49 -23.64
CA LEU A 213 5.88 10.87 -23.16
C LEU A 213 7.33 11.22 -22.87
N ASP A 214 7.82 12.23 -23.57
CA ASP A 214 9.18 12.75 -23.43
C ASP A 214 9.42 13.28 -22.00
N SER A 215 10.59 12.94 -21.44
CA SER A 215 11.03 13.52 -20.17
C SER A 215 11.03 15.05 -20.26
N VAL A 216 10.40 15.72 -19.28
CA VAL A 216 10.38 17.20 -19.17
C VAL A 216 11.79 17.79 -19.03
N MET A 217 12.77 16.96 -18.64
CA MET A 217 14.19 17.26 -18.68
C MET A 217 14.92 16.11 -19.39
N PRO A 218 15.27 16.22 -20.68
CA PRO A 218 16.15 15.24 -21.30
C PRO A 218 17.52 15.35 -20.63
N PHE A 219 17.91 14.31 -19.88
CA PHE A 219 19.30 14.18 -19.44
C PHE A 219 20.14 13.79 -20.65
N GLU A 220 20.67 14.79 -21.34
CA GLU A 220 21.66 14.55 -22.39
C GLU A 220 22.96 14.08 -21.74
N PRO A 221 23.57 12.99 -22.26
CA PRO A 221 24.89 12.58 -21.82
C PRO A 221 25.88 13.72 -22.13
N LEU A 222 26.59 14.18 -21.10
CA LEU A 222 27.58 15.24 -21.24
C LEU A 222 28.63 14.84 -22.28
N ARG A 223 28.83 15.69 -23.29
CA ARG A 223 29.88 15.46 -24.27
C ARG A 223 31.24 15.59 -23.58
N PRO A 224 32.28 14.89 -24.08
CA PRO A 224 33.62 14.99 -23.50
C PRO A 224 34.14 16.44 -23.36
N SER A 225 33.73 17.33 -24.26
CA SER A 225 34.04 18.77 -24.20
C SER A 225 33.37 19.51 -23.03
N ASP A 226 32.15 19.11 -22.67
CA ASP A 226 31.40 19.71 -21.57
C ASP A 226 31.98 19.25 -20.22
N VAL A 227 32.38 17.98 -20.14
CA VAL A 227 33.11 17.43 -18.98
C VAL A 227 34.46 18.13 -18.79
N ALA A 228 35.20 18.40 -19.87
CA ALA A 228 36.47 19.12 -19.81
C ALA A 228 36.28 20.57 -19.29
N ARG A 229 35.27 21.29 -19.81
CA ARG A 229 34.92 22.64 -19.31
C ARG A 229 34.57 22.66 -17.83
N ILE A 230 33.76 21.70 -17.38
CA ILE A 230 33.35 21.60 -15.98
C ILE A 230 34.57 21.31 -15.10
N ARG A 231 35.44 20.37 -15.52
CA ARG A 231 36.70 20.06 -14.82
C ARG A 231 37.60 21.29 -14.70
N ASP A 232 37.75 22.06 -15.77
CA ASP A 232 38.62 23.24 -15.78
C ASP A 232 38.03 24.40 -14.95
N SER A 233 36.70 24.46 -14.81
CA SER A 233 36.02 25.42 -13.93
C SER A 233 36.04 25.04 -12.44
N LEU A 234 36.40 23.80 -12.11
CA LEU A 234 36.48 23.28 -10.74
C LEU A 234 37.91 23.32 -10.17
N VAL A 235 38.85 23.94 -10.88
CA VAL A 235 40.20 24.16 -10.36
C VAL A 235 40.16 25.33 -9.37
N LEU A 236 40.15 25.01 -8.08
CA LEU A 236 40.64 25.86 -6.99
C LEU A 236 42.16 25.78 -6.90
#